data_AF-A0A965DJ25-F1
#
_entry.id   AF-A0A965DJ25-F1
#
_cell.length_a   1.000
_cell.length_b   1.000
_cell.length_c   1.000
_cell.angle_alpha   90.00
_cell.angle_beta   90.00
_cell.angle_gamma   90.00
#
_symmetry.space_group_name_H-M   'P 1'
#
loop_
_entity.id
_entity.type
_entity.pdbx_description
1 polymer ?
#
loop_
_entity_poly.entity_id
_entity_poly.type
_entity_poly.pdbx_seq_one_letter_code
_entity_poly.pdbx_strand_id
1 'polypeptide(L)'
;MDEHYRQSIRQFLEKYVDTWREKDVETQLIIDSDRDHYLLLRVGWEGEKRINYSIFHFDIKDGKIWVQENNTDIELDKDLEEMGISKKEIVVGFHYPKMREYSDYATA
;
A
#
# COMPACT_ATOMS: atom_id res chain seq x y z
N MET A 1 3.91 17.65 5.25
CA MET A 1 4.50 16.29 5.31
C MET A 1 3.39 15.28 5.11
N ASP A 2 2.40 15.23 6.00
CA ASP A 2 1.26 14.33 5.87
C ASP A 2 0.52 14.47 4.54
N GLU A 3 0.23 15.70 4.08
CA GLU A 3 -0.41 15.92 2.78
C GLU A 3 0.42 15.39 1.59
N HIS A 4 1.75 15.47 1.68
CA HIS A 4 2.63 14.90 0.66
C HIS A 4 2.52 13.37 0.64
N TYR A 5 2.55 12.71 1.80
CA TYR A 5 2.35 11.27 1.88
C TYR A 5 0.98 10.83 1.36
N ARG A 6 -0.09 11.55 1.73
CA ARG A 6 -1.45 11.26 1.22
C ARG A 6 -1.49 11.30 -0.30
N GLN A 7 -0.89 12.33 -0.89
CA GLN A 7 -0.82 12.49 -2.34
C GLN A 7 0.04 11.41 -2.98
N SER A 8 1.20 11.09 -2.43
CA SER A 8 2.10 10.07 -2.95
C SER A 8 1.48 8.66 -2.87
N ILE A 9 0.87 8.29 -1.74
CA ILE A 9 0.17 7.00 -1.59
C ILE A 9 -0.99 6.93 -2.58
N ARG A 10 -1.77 8.00 -2.71
CA ARG A 10 -2.87 8.04 -3.68
C ARG A 10 -2.37 7.87 -5.12
N GLN A 11 -1.33 8.60 -5.51
CA GLN A 11 -0.72 8.48 -6.85
C GLN A 11 -0.16 7.08 -7.09
N PHE A 12 0.50 6.49 -6.09
CA PHE A 12 0.98 5.11 -6.14
C PHE A 12 -0.17 4.14 -6.39
N LEU A 13 -1.26 4.21 -5.61
CA LEU A 13 -2.40 3.29 -5.78
C LEU A 13 -3.12 3.51 -7.12
N GLU A 14 -3.28 4.77 -7.54
CA GLU A 14 -3.88 5.13 -8.83
C GLU A 14 -3.04 4.61 -10.01
N LYS A 15 -1.70 4.56 -9.90
CA LYS A 15 -0.80 3.96 -10.91
C LYS A 15 -1.10 2.48 -11.17
N TYR A 16 -1.59 1.75 -10.16
CA TYR A 16 -1.78 0.29 -10.23
C TYR A 16 -3.24 -0.17 -10.33
N VAL A 17 -4.22 0.74 -10.31
CA VAL A 17 -5.65 0.39 -10.30
C VAL A 17 -6.07 -0.49 -11.48
N ASP A 18 -5.41 -0.33 -12.62
CA ASP A 18 -5.74 -0.99 -13.89
C ASP A 18 -4.77 -2.12 -14.26
N THR A 19 -3.81 -2.46 -13.41
CA THR A 19 -2.74 -3.42 -13.74
C THR A 19 -3.26 -4.85 -13.88
N TRP A 20 -4.15 -5.29 -12.98
CA TRP A 20 -4.67 -6.67 -12.94
C TRP A 20 -6.16 -6.73 -13.27
N ARG A 21 -6.54 -6.23 -14.44
CA ARG A 21 -7.93 -6.30 -14.91
C ARG A 21 -8.30 -7.72 -15.30
N GLU A 22 -9.36 -8.22 -14.69
CA GLU A 22 -9.93 -9.53 -14.98
C GLU A 22 -11.44 -9.41 -15.14
N LYS A 23 -12.02 -10.30 -15.95
CA LYS A 23 -13.48 -10.36 -16.09
C LYS A 23 -14.08 -10.83 -14.77
N ASP A 24 -15.17 -10.19 -14.33
CA ASP A 24 -15.90 -10.53 -13.10
C ASP A 24 -15.10 -10.31 -11.79
N VAL A 25 -13.97 -9.61 -11.86
CA VAL A 25 -13.18 -9.15 -10.70
C VAL A 25 -12.89 -7.66 -10.81
N GLU A 26 -13.32 -6.92 -9.80
CA GLU A 26 -13.11 -5.48 -9.67
C GLU A 26 -11.84 -5.19 -8.89
N THR A 27 -11.15 -4.12 -9.30
CA THR A 27 -10.15 -3.44 -8.47
C THR A 27 -10.81 -2.20 -7.87
N GLN A 28 -10.89 -2.12 -6.54
CA GLN A 28 -11.51 -1.03 -5.80
C GLN A 28 -10.45 -0.21 -5.08
N LEU A 29 -10.42 1.10 -5.35
CA LEU A 29 -9.60 2.07 -4.62
C LEU A 29 -10.39 2.58 -3.41
N ILE A 30 -9.92 2.25 -2.21
CA ILE A 30 -10.57 2.65 -0.95
C ILE A 30 -9.67 3.66 -0.25
N ILE A 31 -10.17 4.88 -0.10
CA ILE A 31 -9.44 6.00 0.49
C ILE A 31 -10.24 6.56 1.66
N ASP A 32 -9.62 6.56 2.83
CA ASP A 32 -10.14 7.11 4.07
C ASP A 32 -9.17 8.18 4.57
N SER A 33 -9.24 9.37 3.97
CA SER A 33 -8.32 10.47 4.28
C SER A 33 -8.47 11.05 5.68
N ASP A 34 -9.63 10.83 6.33
CA ASP A 34 -9.87 11.32 7.69
C ASP A 34 -9.15 10.48 8.75
N ARG A 35 -8.94 9.18 8.46
CA ARG A 35 -8.29 8.21 9.36
C ARG A 35 -6.99 7.65 8.80
N ASP A 36 -6.55 8.17 7.65
CA ASP A 36 -5.31 7.83 6.97
C ASP A 36 -5.17 6.34 6.63
N HIS A 37 -6.22 5.74 6.05
CA HIS A 37 -6.19 4.37 5.50
C HIS A 37 -6.40 4.35 3.99
N TYR A 38 -5.54 3.63 3.26
CA TYR A 38 -5.51 3.61 1.81
C TYR A 38 -5.30 2.18 1.28
N LEU A 39 -6.26 1.66 0.53
CA LEU A 39 -6.24 0.27 0.05
C LEU A 39 -6.52 0.19 -1.45
N LEU A 40 -5.87 -0.77 -2.10
CA LEU A 40 -6.26 -1.27 -3.40
C LEU A 40 -6.76 -2.71 -3.24
N LEU A 41 -8.07 -2.91 -3.35
CA LEU A 41 -8.74 -4.16 -3.03
C LEU A 41 -9.19 -4.88 -4.30
N ARG A 42 -9.01 -6.21 -4.37
CA ARG A 42 -9.57 -7.07 -5.42
C ARG A 42 -10.85 -7.72 -4.91
N VAL A 43 -11.96 -7.55 -5.63
CA VAL A 43 -13.29 -8.03 -5.22
C VAL A 43 -14.00 -8.67 -6.41
N GLY A 44 -14.35 -9.95 -6.33
CA GLY A 44 -15.11 -10.60 -7.39
C GLY A 44 -15.06 -12.12 -7.33
N TRP A 45 -15.21 -12.75 -8.49
CA TRP A 45 -15.18 -14.20 -8.63
C TRP A 45 -14.36 -14.60 -9.86
N GLU A 46 -13.48 -15.57 -9.69
CA GLU A 46 -12.77 -16.24 -10.77
C GLU A 46 -13.40 -17.63 -10.94
N GLY A 47 -14.44 -17.73 -11.78
CA GLY A 47 -15.29 -18.91 -11.82
C GLY A 47 -15.99 -19.13 -10.48
N GLU A 48 -15.76 -20.27 -9.82
CA GLU A 48 -16.31 -20.58 -8.50
C GLU A 48 -15.44 -20.09 -7.33
N LYS A 49 -14.27 -19.51 -7.62
CA LYS A 49 -13.32 -19.05 -6.60
C LYS A 49 -13.61 -17.61 -6.21
N ARG A 50 -13.85 -17.37 -4.91
CA ARG A 50 -14.00 -16.02 -4.37
C ARG A 50 -12.66 -15.28 -4.43
N ILE A 51 -12.70 -14.07 -4.99
CA ILE A 51 -11.60 -13.11 -4.90
C ILE A 51 -12.01 -12.00 -3.92
N ASN A 52 -11.26 -11.87 -2.81
CA ASN A 52 -11.42 -10.82 -1.82
C ASN A 52 -10.12 -10.63 -1.00
N TYR A 53 -9.21 -9.79 -1.49
CA TYR A 53 -7.95 -9.50 -0.81
C TYR A 53 -7.39 -8.14 -1.21
N SER A 54 -6.57 -7.54 -0.33
CA SER A 54 -5.86 -6.29 -0.61
C SER A 54 -4.62 -6.58 -1.44
N ILE A 55 -4.46 -5.90 -2.58
CA ILE A 55 -3.19 -5.87 -3.32
C ILE A 55 -2.18 -5.05 -2.52
N PHE A 56 -2.57 -3.85 -2.15
CA PHE A 56 -1.80 -2.92 -1.34
C PHE A 56 -2.66 -2.39 -0.21
N HIS A 57 -2.06 -2.18 0.95
CA HIS A 57 -2.68 -1.47 2.07
C HIS A 57 -1.61 -0.60 2.74
N PHE A 58 -1.86 0.71 2.76
CA PHE A 58 -1.06 1.70 3.46
C PHE A 58 -1.86 2.38 4.57
N ASP A 59 -1.18 2.73 5.66
CA ASP A 59 -1.65 3.72 6.62
C ASP A 59 -0.66 4.90 6.69
N ILE A 60 -1.12 6.06 7.17
CA ILE A 60 -0.21 7.09 7.72
C ILE A 60 -0.39 7.11 9.23
N LYS A 61 0.68 6.82 9.97
CA LYS A 61 0.66 6.76 11.44
C LYS A 61 1.95 7.35 11.99
N ASP A 62 1.82 8.14 13.05
CA ASP A 62 2.95 8.76 13.76
C ASP A 62 3.93 9.50 12.81
N GLY A 63 3.38 10.13 11.77
CA GLY A 63 4.14 10.87 10.76
C GLY A 63 4.94 10.00 9.79
N LYS A 64 4.54 8.74 9.58
CA LYS A 64 5.18 7.79 8.65
C LYS A 64 4.19 6.99 7.82
N ILE A 65 4.66 6.47 6.71
CA ILE A 65 3.90 5.59 5.83
C ILE A 65 4.10 4.15 6.31
N TRP A 66 3.02 3.48 6.66
CA TRP A 66 3.02 2.09 7.08
C TRP A 66 2.53 1.21 5.95
N VAL A 67 3.37 0.32 5.44
CA VAL A 67 2.96 -0.70 4.48
C VAL A 67 2.39 -1.88 5.26
N GLN A 68 1.07 -2.02 5.26
CA GLN A 68 0.37 -3.11 5.93
C GLN A 68 0.27 -4.36 5.07
N GLU A 69 0.21 -4.20 3.75
CA GLU A 69 0.13 -5.31 2.82
C GLU A 69 0.77 -4.94 1.47
N ASN A 70 1.54 -5.86 0.90
CA ASN A 70 1.97 -5.84 -0.49
C ASN A 70 1.92 -7.28 -1.03
N ASN A 71 0.81 -7.63 -1.69
CA ASN A 71 0.58 -8.95 -2.28
C ASN A 71 1.10 -9.04 -3.73
N THR A 72 2.23 -8.40 -4.01
CA THR A 72 2.83 -8.33 -5.34
C THR A 72 4.35 -8.46 -5.25
N ASP A 73 5.01 -8.65 -6.40
CA ASP A 73 6.47 -8.58 -6.51
C ASP A 73 6.98 -7.14 -6.77
N ILE A 74 6.13 -6.11 -6.61
CA ILE A 74 6.49 -4.72 -6.85
C ILE A 74 7.35 -4.18 -5.69
N GLU A 75 8.50 -3.62 -6.05
CA GLU A 75 9.39 -2.85 -5.17
C GLU A 75 8.82 -1.44 -4.95
N LEU A 76 7.84 -1.31 -4.06
CA LEU A 76 7.14 -0.04 -3.80
C LEU A 76 8.07 1.09 -3.33
N ASP A 77 9.20 0.75 -2.72
CA ASP A 77 10.17 1.72 -2.23
C ASP A 77 10.78 2.54 -3.36
N LYS A 78 11.00 1.94 -4.53
CA LYS A 78 11.49 2.67 -5.70
C LYS A 78 10.50 3.75 -6.16
N ASP A 79 9.23 3.39 -6.27
CA ASP A 79 8.18 4.31 -6.66
C ASP A 79 8.01 5.44 -5.63
N LEU A 80 8.03 5.11 -4.33
CA LEU A 80 7.92 6.10 -3.27
C LEU A 80 9.17 7.01 -3.21
N GLU A 81 10.36 6.48 -3.45
CA GLU A 81 11.61 7.26 -3.57
C GLU A 81 11.57 8.25 -4.74
N GLU A 82 11.03 7.84 -5.90
CA GLU A 82 10.79 8.74 -7.05
C GLU A 82 9.83 9.88 -6.70
N MET A 83 8.92 9.65 -5.76
CA MET A 83 8.01 10.67 -5.21
C MET A 83 8.65 11.50 -4.08
N GLY A 84 9.90 11.23 -3.71
CA GLY A 84 10.63 11.96 -2.67
C GLY A 84 10.49 11.39 -1.25
N ILE A 85 9.95 10.18 -1.09
CA ILE A 85 9.80 9.51 0.20
C ILE A 85 10.94 8.52 0.39
N SER A 86 11.76 8.74 1.42
CA SER A 86 12.87 7.85 1.75
C SER A 86 12.41 6.61 2.51
N LYS A 87 13.23 5.53 2.49
CA LYS A 87 13.00 4.32 3.32
C LYS A 87 12.86 4.61 4.81
N LYS A 88 13.42 5.72 5.32
CA LYS A 88 13.34 6.10 6.75
C LYS A 88 12.00 6.71 7.14
N GLU A 89 11.16 7.02 6.16
CA GLU A 89 9.78 7.49 6.34
C GLU A 89 8.75 6.36 6.16
N ILE A 90 9.21 5.16 5.77
CA ILE A 90 8.38 3.98 5.52
C ILE A 90 8.62 2.94 6.61
N VAL A 91 7.54 2.36 7.14
CA VAL A 91 7.55 1.25 8.09
C VAL A 91 6.94 0.02 7.42
N VAL A 92 7.63 -1.12 7.49
CA VAL A 92 7.09 -2.40 7.03
C VAL A 92 6.16 -2.97 8.10
N GLY A 93 4.88 -2.61 8.02
CA GLY A 93 3.85 -2.90 9.02
C GLY A 93 3.61 -4.39 9.22
N PHE A 94 3.60 -5.18 8.14
CA PHE A 94 3.41 -6.63 8.19
C PHE A 94 4.61 -7.41 8.76
N HIS A 95 5.79 -6.79 8.88
CA HIS A 95 6.88 -7.41 9.63
C HIS A 95 6.60 -7.35 11.13
N TYR A 96 6.84 -8.48 11.82
CA TYR A 96 6.82 -8.51 13.29
C TYR A 96 7.75 -7.41 13.85
N PRO A 97 7.35 -6.63 14.88
CA PRO A 97 8.07 -5.42 15.28
C PRO A 97 9.58 -5.59 15.48
N LYS A 98 10.04 -6.69 16.10
CA LYS A 98 11.48 -6.95 16.31
C LYS A 98 12.25 -7.19 15.00
N MET A 99 11.58 -7.60 13.93
CA MET A 99 12.22 -7.83 12.63
C MET A 99 12.52 -6.52 11.89
N ARG A 100 11.83 -5.43 12.23
CA ARG A 100 11.98 -4.15 11.53
C ARG A 100 13.36 -3.52 11.79
N GLU A 101 13.97 -3.82 12.93
CA GLU A 101 15.34 -3.39 13.28
C GLU A 101 16.40 -3.94 12.32
N TYR A 102 16.11 -5.06 11.63
CA TYR A 102 17.00 -5.69 10.67
C TYR A 102 16.71 -5.29 9.21
N SER A 103 15.82 -4.32 9.00
CA SER A 103 15.47 -3.82 7.67
C SER A 103 16.05 -2.43 7.41
N ASP A 104 16.15 -2.03 6.15
CA ASP A 104 16.61 -0.69 5.77
C ASP A 104 15.56 0.41 6.04
N TYR A 105 14.34 0.01 6.42
CA TYR A 105 13.18 0.86 6.68
C TYR A 105 13.18 1.43 8.12
N ALA A 106 12.15 2.21 8.45
CA ALA A 106 11.88 2.61 9.82
C ALA A 106 11.25 1.48 10.66
N THR A 107 11.45 1.56 11.98
CA THR A 107 10.96 0.58 12.96
C THR A 107 9.55 0.89 13.48
N ALA A 108 9.22 2.19 13.56
CA ALA A 108 7.94 2.77 13.92
C ALA A 108 7.83 4.15 13.27
#